data_AF-A0A0J1GVY8-F1
#
_entry.id   AF-A0A0J1GVY8-F1
#
_cell.length_a   1.000
_cell.length_b   1.000
_cell.length_c   1.000
_cell.angle_alpha   90.00
_cell.angle_beta   90.00
_cell.angle_gamma   90.00
#
_symmetry.space_group_name_H-M   'P 1'
#
loop_
_entity.id
_entity.type
_entity.pdbx_description
1 polymer ?
#
loop_
_entity_poly.entity_id
_entity_poly.type
_entity_poly.pdbx_seq_one_letter_code
_entity_poly.pdbx_strand_id
1 'polypeptide(L)'
;MRHIDDFIDQLENGENPFNIWVYSSKGQYSQFGTQGKKIRTPGLQKALRKHLQIVVEVVNDAEQEAYLLLPEVHAAVPVSFANGQVQQLTRPTH
;
A
#
# COMPACT_ATOMS: atom_id res chain seq x y z
N MET A 1 6.34 -4.66 12.29
CA MET A 1 5.06 -3.94 12.07
C MET A 1 5.36 -2.46 12.22
N ARG A 2 4.91 -1.64 11.27
CA ARG A 2 5.10 -0.18 11.29
C ARG A 2 3.75 0.47 11.60
N HIS A 3 3.73 1.62 12.28
CA HIS A 3 2.49 2.39 12.41
C HIS A 3 2.08 2.96 11.05
N ILE A 4 0.76 3.05 10.82
CA ILE A 4 0.22 3.54 9.55
C ILE A 4 0.64 4.99 9.30
N ASP A 5 0.69 5.82 10.33
CA ASP A 5 1.07 7.24 10.24
C ASP A 5 2.55 7.40 9.90
N ASP A 6 3.44 6.68 10.60
CA ASP A 6 4.87 6.64 10.28
C ASP A 6 5.13 6.18 8.84
N PHE A 7 4.34 5.21 8.37
CA PHE A 7 4.46 4.70 7.01
C PHE A 7 4.00 5.75 5.98
N ILE A 8 2.89 6.44 6.25
CA ILE A 8 2.38 7.51 5.40
C ILE A 8 3.40 8.65 5.34
N ASP A 9 3.94 9.09 6.48
CA ASP A 9 4.96 10.14 6.55
C ASP A 9 6.23 9.75 5.77
N GLN A 10 6.63 8.49 5.82
CA GLN A 10 7.76 7.99 5.01
C GLN A 10 7.45 8.02 3.51
N LEU A 11 6.21 7.74 3.10
CA LEU A 11 5.79 7.87 1.70
C LEU A 11 5.67 9.33 1.25
N GLU A 12 5.31 10.26 2.15
CA GLU A 12 5.26 11.71 1.84
C GLU A 12 6.67 12.28 1.62
N ASN A 13 7.61 11.84 2.47
CA ASN A 13 8.99 12.29 2.44
C ASN A 13 9.85 11.50 1.44
N GLY A 14 9.36 10.36 0.94
CA GLY A 14 10.04 9.52 -0.03
C GLY A 14 9.92 10.02 -1.46
N GLU A 15 10.99 9.93 -2.24
CA GLU A 15 10.97 10.27 -3.68
C GLU A 15 10.39 9.15 -4.56
N ASN A 16 10.27 7.95 -3.97
CA ASN A 16 9.88 6.73 -4.67
C ASN A 16 8.40 6.75 -5.05
N PRO A 17 8.06 6.46 -6.32
CA PRO A 17 6.68 6.29 -6.72
C PRO A 17 6.07 5.06 -6.03
N PHE A 18 4.79 5.17 -5.67
CA PHE A 18 4.03 4.04 -5.13
C PHE A 18 2.67 3.92 -5.79
N ASN A 19 2.17 2.70 -5.87
CA ASN A 19 0.83 2.35 -6.30
C ASN A 19 -0.05 2.07 -5.09
N ILE A 20 -1.32 2.44 -5.21
CA ILE A 20 -2.33 2.15 -4.19
C ILE A 20 -3.29 1.13 -4.78
N TRP A 21 -3.59 0.09 -4.01
CA TRP A 21 -4.45 -1.00 -4.39
C TRP A 21 -5.54 -1.14 -3.33
N VAL A 22 -6.80 -1.07 -3.72
CA VAL A 22 -7.94 -1.22 -2.81
C VAL A 22 -8.61 -2.57 -3.03
N TYR A 23 -9.00 -3.23 -1.95
CA TYR A 23 -9.75 -4.47 -2.06
C TYR A 23 -11.13 -4.21 -2.66
N SER A 24 -11.44 -4.86 -3.78
CA SER A 24 -12.75 -4.78 -4.42
C SER A 24 -13.63 -5.96 -3.99
N SER A 25 -14.95 -5.78 -4.11
CA SER A 25 -15.95 -6.82 -3.85
C SER A 25 -15.83 -8.07 -4.74
N LYS A 26 -14.99 -8.03 -5.79
CA LYS A 26 -14.71 -9.17 -6.67
C LYS A 26 -13.63 -10.12 -6.12
N GLY A 27 -13.18 -9.92 -4.88
CA GLY A 27 -12.15 -10.76 -4.26
C GLY A 27 -10.73 -10.46 -4.72
N GLN A 28 -10.52 -9.34 -5.42
CA GLN A 28 -9.23 -8.92 -5.96
C GLN A 28 -8.98 -7.44 -5.63
N TYR A 29 -7.71 -7.10 -5.47
CA TYR A 29 -7.26 -5.74 -5.33
C TYR A 29 -7.25 -5.04 -6.69
N SER A 30 -7.81 -3.83 -6.74
CA SER A 30 -7.84 -2.99 -7.93
C SER A 30 -7.04 -1.72 -7.66
N GLN A 31 -6.30 -1.24 -8.66
CA GLN A 31 -5.51 -0.02 -8.51
C GLN A 31 -6.43 1.18 -8.24
N PHE A 32 -6.16 1.91 -7.16
CA PHE A 32 -6.88 3.11 -6.77
C PHE A 32 -6.21 4.33 -7.40
N GLY A 33 -6.87 4.94 -8.37
CA GLY A 33 -6.35 6.09 -9.11
C GLY A 33 -5.92 5.75 -10.53
N THR A 34 -5.31 6.72 -11.23
CA THR A 34 -4.93 6.57 -12.64
C THR A 34 -3.52 6.00 -12.76
N GLN A 35 -3.40 4.91 -13.52
CA GLN A 35 -2.14 4.28 -13.90
C GLN A 35 -1.21 5.33 -14.57
N GLY A 36 0.03 5.47 -14.09
CA GLY A 36 1.05 6.32 -14.71
C GLY A 36 1.21 7.74 -14.17
N LYS A 37 0.50 8.14 -13.09
CA LYS A 37 0.81 9.37 -12.34
C LYS A 37 1.24 9.01 -10.93
N LYS A 38 2.34 9.62 -10.44
CA LYS A 38 2.77 9.52 -9.03
C LYS A 38 1.54 9.79 -8.14
N ILE A 39 0.99 8.75 -7.53
CA ILE A 39 -0.15 8.92 -6.64
C ILE A 39 0.40 9.57 -5.38
N ARG A 40 -0.07 10.79 -5.09
CA ARG A 40 0.35 11.52 -3.90
C ARG A 40 -0.44 11.04 -2.69
N THR A 41 0.12 11.27 -1.52
CA THR A 41 -0.45 10.93 -0.21
C THR A 41 -1.92 11.32 0.01
N PRO A 42 -2.45 12.44 -0.52
CA PRO A 42 -3.88 12.74 -0.41
C PRO A 42 -4.78 11.65 -1.02
N GLY A 43 -4.31 10.95 -2.06
CA GLY A 43 -4.98 9.79 -2.63
C GLY A 43 -5.01 8.60 -1.68
N LEU A 44 -3.92 8.37 -0.95
CA LEU A 44 -3.81 7.32 0.06
C LEU A 44 -4.70 7.59 1.28
N GLN A 45 -4.68 8.82 1.80
CA GLN A 45 -5.58 9.20 2.90
C GLN A 45 -7.06 9.06 2.49
N LYS A 46 -7.41 9.39 1.24
CA LYS A 46 -8.75 9.18 0.71
C LYS A 46 -9.12 7.70 0.62
N ALA A 47 -8.18 6.84 0.23
CA ALA A 47 -8.39 5.39 0.19
C ALA A 47 -8.60 4.85 1.62
N LEU A 48 -7.74 5.23 2.57
CA LEU A 48 -7.82 4.82 3.99
C LEU A 48 -9.14 5.17 4.65
N ARG A 49 -9.74 6.31 4.29
CA ARG A 49 -11.05 6.72 4.82
C ARG A 49 -12.23 5.92 4.25
N LYS A 50 -12.05 5.24 3.11
CA LYS A 50 -13.14 4.60 2.36
C LYS A 50 -13.03 3.08 2.27
N HIS A 51 -11.85 2.53 2.52
CA HIS A 51 -11.56 1.12 2.31
C HIS A 51 -10.85 0.54 3.53
N LEU A 52 -11.29 -0.65 3.94
CA LEU A 52 -10.74 -1.36 5.10
C LEU A 52 -9.42 -2.09 4.78
N GLN A 53 -9.21 -2.48 3.52
CA GLN A 53 -8.02 -3.21 3.09
C GLN A 53 -7.39 -2.51 1.91
N ILE A 54 -6.20 -1.97 2.14
CA ILE A 54 -5.43 -1.21 1.15
C ILE A 54 -4.03 -1.78 1.11
N VAL A 55 -3.54 -2.08 -0.08
CA VAL A 55 -2.14 -2.44 -0.30
C VAL A 55 -1.44 -1.25 -0.96
N VAL A 56 -0.27 -0.89 -0.43
CA VAL A 56 0.63 0.08 -1.04
C VAL A 56 1.82 -0.68 -1.58
N GLU A 57 2.06 -0.55 -2.88
CA GLU A 57 3.21 -1.14 -3.56
C GLU A 57 4.20 -0.01 -3.88
N VAL A 58 5.36 -0.03 -3.23
CA VAL A 58 6.45 0.91 -3.47
C VAL A 58 7.25 0.41 -4.67
N VAL A 59 7.35 1.23 -5.70
CA VAL A 59 8.12 0.91 -6.91
C VAL A 59 9.54 1.38 -6.69
N ASN A 60 10.44 0.43 -6.46
CA ASN A 60 11.88 0.66 -6.33
C ASN A 60 12.62 -0.19 -7.37
N ASP A 61 13.70 0.32 -7.98
CA ASP A 61 14.39 -0.32 -9.11
C ASP A 61 14.94 -1.73 -8.83
N ALA A 62 15.05 -2.13 -7.56
CA ALA A 62 15.61 -3.41 -7.15
C ALA A 62 14.60 -4.36 -6.47
N GLU A 63 13.54 -3.85 -5.83
CA GLU A 63 12.62 -4.65 -5.02
C GLU A 63 11.19 -4.07 -5.09
N GLN A 64 10.22 -4.94 -5.40
CA GLN A 64 8.78 -4.62 -5.27
C GLN A 64 8.38 -4.84 -3.81
N GLU A 65 8.46 -3.79 -3.00
CA GLU A 65 7.95 -3.85 -1.64
C GLU A 65 6.46 -3.53 -1.63
N ALA A 66 5.65 -4.40 -1.04
CA ALA A 66 4.24 -4.14 -0.81
C ALA A 66 3.88 -4.20 0.67
N TYR A 67 2.96 -3.34 1.07
CA TYR A 67 2.51 -3.19 2.45
C TYR A 67 1.00 -3.17 2.50
N LEU A 68 0.42 -4.10 3.26
CA LEU A 68 -0.99 -4.10 3.62
C LEU A 68 -1.21 -3.13 4.79
N LEU A 69 -2.06 -2.14 4.55
CA LEU A 69 -2.51 -1.18 5.53
C LEU A 69 -3.80 -1.69 6.17
N LEU A 70 -3.78 -1.76 7.51
CA LEU A 70 -4.88 -2.18 8.35
C LEU A 70 -5.30 -0.99 9.22
N PRO A 71 -6.26 -0.18 8.77
CA PRO A 71 -6.73 1.00 9.50
C PRO A 71 -7.32 0.63 10.86
N GLU A 72 -7.92 -0.56 11.02
CA GLU A 72 -8.53 -0.97 12.29
C GLU A 72 -7.53 -1.07 13.45
N VAL A 73 -6.27 -1.40 13.15
CA VAL A 73 -5.20 -1.56 14.13
C VAL A 73 -4.07 -0.55 13.92
N HIS A 74 -4.31 0.47 13.08
CA HIS A 74 -3.32 1.48 12.68
C HIS A 74 -1.95 0.90 12.33
N ALA A 75 -1.92 -0.22 11.60
CA ALA A 75 -0.69 -0.95 11.28
C ALA A 75 -0.47 -1.08 9.77
N ALA A 76 0.80 -1.00 9.38
CA ALA A 76 1.32 -1.37 8.07
C ALA A 76 2.12 -2.67 8.18
N VAL A 77 1.74 -3.67 7.38
CA VAL A 77 2.32 -5.01 7.38
C VAL A 77 2.91 -5.31 6.01
N PRO A 78 4.20 -5.68 5.91
CA PRO A 78 4.77 -6.06 4.62
C PRO A 78 4.13 -7.36 4.11
N VAL A 79 3.85 -7.38 2.81
CA VAL A 79 3.19 -8.49 2.12
C VAL A 79 3.86 -8.76 0.78
N SER A 80 3.81 -10.01 0.34
CA SER A 80 4.02 -10.35 -1.05
C SER A 80 2.73 -10.08 -1.82
N PHE A 81 2.77 -9.12 -2.73
CA PHE A 81 1.62 -8.73 -3.54
C PHE A 81 1.94 -8.91 -5.03
N ALA A 82 1.12 -9.72 -5.71
CA ALA A 82 1.26 -9.94 -7.14
C ALA A 82 -0.10 -10.27 -7.75
N ASN A 83 -0.31 -9.89 -9.02
CA ASN A 83 -1.53 -10.17 -9.77
C ASN A 83 -2.83 -9.71 -9.07
N GLY A 84 -2.77 -8.59 -8.35
CA GLY A 84 -3.96 -8.07 -7.62
C GLY A 84 -4.35 -8.90 -6.39
N GLN A 85 -3.44 -9.72 -5.87
CA GLN A 85 -3.67 -10.55 -4.68
C GLN A 85 -2.50 -10.49 -3.71
N VAL A 86 -2.83 -10.48 -2.42
CA VAL A 86 -1.85 -10.71 -1.34
C VAL A 86 -1.59 -12.21 -1.29
N GLN A 87 -0.38 -12.63 -1.62
CA GLN A 87 0.00 -14.03 -1.64
C GLN A 87 0.37 -14.52 -0.23
N GLN A 88 1.21 -13.75 0.47
CA GLN A 88 1.74 -14.11 1.78
C GLN A 88 2.08 -12.86 2.59
N LEU A 89 2.00 -12.95 3.92
CA LEU A 89 2.59 -11.96 4.82
C LEU A 89 4.12 -12.15 4.80
N THR A 90 4.87 -11.09 4.52
CA THR A 90 6.33 -11.14 4.56
C THR A 90 6.82 -10.61 5.92
N ARG A 91 8.01 -11.03 6.36
CA ARG A 91 8.64 -10.45 7.56
C ARG A 91 9.37 -9.18 7.14
N PRO A 92 9.39 -8.13 7.97
CA PRO A 92 10.25 -6.98 7.71
C PRO A 92 11.71 -7.46 7.65
N THR A 93 12.36 -7.24 6.51
CA THR A 93 13.81 -7.34 6.38
C THR A 93 14.42 -6.28 7.28
N HIS A 94 15.32 -6.72 8.16
CA HIS A 94 15.86 -5.96 9.28
C HIS A 94 17.25 -5.42 8.97
#